data_AF-B9LUF5-F1
#
_entry.id   AF-B9LUF5-F1
#
_cell.length_a   1.000
_cell.length_b   1.000
_cell.length_c   1.000
_cell.angle_alpha   90.00
_cell.angle_beta   90.00
_cell.angle_gamma   90.00
#
_symmetry.space_group_name_H-M   'P 1'
#
loop_
_entity.id
_entity.type
_entity.pdbx_description
1 polymer ?
#
loop_
_entity_poly.entity_id
_entity_poly.type
_entity_poly.pdbx_seq_one_letter_code
_entity_poly.pdbx_strand_id
1 'polypeptide(L)'
;MSNDDSRSRGRLVPAVAVGLLFAIMALTVLSADFGEVAAFPADASIVHNIGYALFNLSEYELGSVPSEGFLAAFLIAAVALDVAVDGAIYLAKREKDGSIVSAMSTVLTDGGREGGERQ
;
A
#
# COMPACT_ATOMS: atom_id res chain seq x y z
N MET A 1 -8.32 4.96 41.40
CA MET A 1 -7.41 4.45 40.35
C MET A 1 -7.99 3.16 39.76
N SER A 2 -8.54 3.15 38.55
CA SER A 2 -8.93 1.90 37.85
C SER A 2 -9.08 2.01 36.32
N ASN A 3 -8.64 3.12 35.70
CA ASN A 3 -8.92 3.40 34.28
C ASN A 3 -7.70 3.25 33.33
N ASP A 4 -6.54 2.81 33.84
CA ASP A 4 -5.33 2.65 33.01
C ASP A 4 -5.26 1.28 32.31
N ASP A 5 -5.74 0.22 32.95
CA ASP A 5 -5.62 -1.15 32.41
C ASP A 5 -6.43 -1.37 31.12
N SER A 6 -7.58 -0.71 30.99
CA SER A 6 -8.44 -0.79 29.80
C SER A 6 -7.85 -0.02 28.61
N ARG A 7 -7.14 1.08 28.87
CA ARG A 7 -6.49 1.92 27.85
C ARG A 7 -5.21 1.28 27.31
N SER A 8 -4.46 0.57 28.17
CA SER A 8 -3.33 -0.27 27.79
C SER A 8 -3.77 -1.48 26.94
N ARG A 9 -4.82 -2.19 27.38
CA ARG A 9 -5.36 -3.37 26.67
C ARG A 9 -5.82 -3.05 25.25
N GLY A 10 -6.41 -1.87 25.02
CA GLY A 10 -6.84 -1.42 23.69
C GLY A 10 -5.70 -1.19 22.69
N ARG A 11 -4.48 -0.89 23.16
CA ARG A 11 -3.29 -0.69 22.31
C ARG A 11 -2.44 -1.94 22.15
N LEU A 12 -2.51 -2.86 23.10
CA LEU A 12 -1.78 -4.13 23.06
C LEU A 12 -2.29 -5.04 21.92
N VAL A 13 -3.59 -5.07 21.67
CA VAL A 13 -4.19 -5.88 20.59
C VAL A 13 -3.61 -5.56 19.20
N PRO A 14 -3.63 -4.31 18.72
CA PRO A 14 -3.04 -3.98 17.42
C PRO A 14 -1.52 -4.18 17.38
N ALA A 15 -0.80 -3.92 18.49
CA ALA A 15 0.64 -4.16 18.55
C ALA A 15 0.99 -5.66 18.39
N VAL A 16 0.24 -6.53 19.08
CA VAL A 16 0.39 -7.99 18.95
C VAL A 16 0.02 -8.46 17.55
N ALA A 17 -1.05 -7.93 16.96
CA ALA A 17 -1.47 -8.30 15.60
C ALA A 17 -0.38 -7.98 14.56
N VAL A 18 0.22 -6.77 14.63
CA VAL A 18 1.32 -6.37 13.74
C VAL A 18 2.56 -7.23 13.99
N GLY A 19 2.91 -7.47 15.25
CA GLY A 19 4.06 -8.32 15.60
C GLY A 19 3.90 -9.75 15.07
N LEU A 20 2.69 -10.31 15.17
CA LEU A 20 2.37 -11.65 14.68
C LEU A 20 2.39 -11.72 13.15
N LEU A 21 1.85 -10.72 12.46
CA LEU A 21 1.94 -10.61 11.00
C LEU A 21 3.41 -10.58 10.54
N PHE A 22 4.25 -9.78 11.20
CA PHE A 22 5.67 -9.67 10.87
C PHE A 22 6.41 -10.99 11.13
N ALA A 23 6.14 -11.66 12.25
CA ALA A 23 6.72 -12.96 12.55
C ALA A 23 6.35 -14.03 11.50
N ILE A 24 5.09 -14.05 11.04
CA ILE A 24 4.65 -14.94 9.96
C ILE A 24 5.40 -14.63 8.67
N MET A 25 5.47 -13.36 8.26
CA MET A 25 6.19 -12.95 7.05
C MET A 25 7.68 -13.34 7.11
N ALA A 26 8.33 -13.15 8.26
CA ALA A 26 9.72 -13.56 8.45
C ALA A 26 9.87 -15.08 8.33
N LEU A 27 9.00 -15.85 8.99
CA LEU A 27 9.04 -17.31 8.93
C LEU A 27 8.81 -17.82 7.51
N THR A 28 7.86 -17.24 6.76
CA THR A 28 7.60 -17.65 5.37
C THR A 28 8.79 -17.36 4.46
N VAL A 29 9.45 -16.21 4.63
CA VAL A 29 10.63 -15.86 3.82
C VAL A 29 11.82 -16.77 4.15
N LEU A 30 12.06 -17.06 5.43
CA LEU A 30 13.15 -17.95 5.85
C LEU A 30 12.91 -19.41 5.47
N SER A 31 11.65 -19.83 5.35
CA SER A 31 11.27 -21.21 4.98
C SER A 31 11.08 -21.39 3.47
N ALA A 32 11.17 -20.31 2.68
CA ALA A 32 10.97 -20.39 1.24
C ALA A 32 12.19 -21.03 0.59
N ASP A 33 11.97 -22.15 -0.10
CA ASP A 33 12.94 -22.74 -1.02
C ASP A 33 12.59 -22.32 -2.44
N PHE A 34 13.52 -21.62 -3.07
CA PHE A 34 13.43 -21.23 -4.46
C PHE A 34 14.39 -22.17 -5.20
N GLY A 35 13.85 -23.16 -5.92
CA GLY A 35 14.64 -24.11 -6.69
C GLY A 35 15.50 -23.45 -7.79
N GLU A 36 15.83 -24.18 -8.86
CA GLU A 36 16.61 -23.57 -9.95
C GLU A 36 15.94 -22.32 -10.51
N VAL A 37 16.71 -21.24 -10.62
CA VAL A 37 16.24 -19.95 -11.13
C VAL A 37 15.99 -20.07 -12.63
N ALA A 38 14.75 -20.33 -13.01
CA ALA A 38 14.31 -20.24 -14.40
C ALA A 38 14.15 -18.77 -14.79
N ALA A 39 15.17 -18.19 -15.41
CA ALA A 39 15.09 -16.85 -15.99
C ALA A 39 14.44 -16.88 -17.38
N PHE A 40 13.84 -15.75 -17.77
CA PHE A 40 13.36 -15.57 -19.14
C PHE A 40 14.54 -15.40 -20.12
N PRO A 41 14.32 -15.68 -21.43
CA PRO A 41 15.31 -15.38 -22.45
C PRO A 41 15.81 -13.94 -22.37
N ALA A 42 17.12 -13.73 -22.60
CA ALA A 42 17.75 -12.41 -22.41
C ALA A 42 17.22 -11.32 -23.35
N ASP A 43 16.67 -11.72 -24.49
CA ASP A 43 16.05 -10.88 -25.52
C ASP A 43 14.55 -10.68 -25.31
N ALA A 44 13.93 -11.37 -24.35
CA ALA A 44 12.52 -11.23 -24.05
C ALA A 44 12.24 -10.02 -23.15
N SER A 45 11.53 -9.02 -23.68
CA SER A 45 11.07 -7.90 -22.86
C SER A 45 9.73 -8.21 -22.19
N ILE A 46 9.75 -8.41 -20.87
CA ILE A 46 8.53 -8.66 -20.07
C ILE A 46 7.56 -7.48 -20.15
N VAL A 47 8.06 -6.24 -20.17
CA VAL A 47 7.22 -5.04 -20.26
C VAL A 47 6.42 -5.00 -21.56
N HIS A 48 7.05 -5.34 -22.71
CA HIS A 48 6.34 -5.41 -23.99
C HIS A 48 5.28 -6.50 -23.99
N ASN A 49 5.62 -7.69 -23.48
CA ASN A 49 4.69 -8.80 -23.39
C ASN A 49 3.46 -8.46 -22.52
N ILE A 50 3.65 -7.82 -21.36
CA ILE A 50 2.53 -7.30 -20.53
C ILE A 50 1.67 -6.32 -21.32
N GLY A 51 2.29 -5.41 -22.09
CA GLY A 51 1.58 -4.48 -22.96
C GLY A 51 0.75 -5.18 -24.04
N TYR A 52 1.28 -6.23 -24.67
CA TYR A 52 0.54 -7.04 -25.63
C TYR A 52 -0.62 -7.78 -24.97
N ALA A 53 -0.43 -8.36 -23.77
CA ALA A 53 -1.48 -9.00 -23.02
C ALA A 53 -2.61 -8.01 -22.63
N LEU A 54 -2.26 -6.78 -22.25
CA LEU A 54 -3.24 -5.74 -21.87
C LEU A 54 -4.22 -5.41 -23.00
N PHE A 55 -3.73 -5.39 -24.25
CA PHE A 55 -4.53 -5.11 -25.43
C PHE A 55 -5.02 -6.37 -26.15
N ASN A 56 -4.87 -7.54 -25.53
CA ASN A 56 -5.24 -8.83 -26.12
C ASN A 56 -4.63 -9.07 -27.51
N LEU A 57 -3.35 -8.73 -27.66
CA LEU A 57 -2.60 -8.85 -28.93
C LEU A 57 -1.80 -10.16 -29.03
N SER A 58 -2.00 -11.09 -28.09
CA SER A 58 -1.31 -12.39 -28.06
C SER A 58 -1.60 -13.25 -29.29
N GLU A 59 -2.78 -13.12 -29.88
CA GLU A 59 -3.19 -13.82 -31.12
C GLU A 59 -2.36 -13.44 -32.36
N TYR A 60 -1.65 -12.32 -32.32
CA TYR A 60 -0.82 -11.84 -33.43
C TYR A 60 0.65 -12.29 -33.32
N GLU A 61 0.97 -13.23 -32.42
CA GLU A 61 2.32 -13.79 -32.23
C GLU A 61 3.40 -12.72 -31.98
N LEU A 62 3.01 -11.56 -31.43
CA LEU A 62 3.89 -10.44 -31.09
C LEU A 62 4.69 -10.70 -29.81
N GLY A 63 4.17 -11.55 -28.93
CA GLY A 63 4.73 -11.88 -27.63
C GLY A 63 5.63 -13.12 -27.67
N SER A 64 6.72 -13.08 -26.92
CA SER A 64 7.65 -14.21 -26.73
C SER A 64 7.51 -14.89 -25.36
N VAL A 65 6.73 -14.30 -24.44
CA VAL A 65 6.57 -14.78 -23.07
C VAL A 65 5.09 -14.79 -22.67
N PRO A 66 4.56 -15.89 -22.12
CA PRO A 66 3.21 -15.91 -21.54
C PRO A 66 3.19 -14.96 -20.33
N SER A 67 2.49 -13.83 -20.47
CA SER A 67 2.60 -12.68 -19.57
C SER A 67 1.30 -12.29 -18.88
N GLU A 68 0.23 -13.05 -19.09
CA GLU A 68 -1.09 -12.85 -18.49
C GLU A 68 -1.02 -12.91 -16.97
N GLY A 69 -0.19 -13.80 -16.41
CA GLY A 69 0.05 -13.87 -14.97
C GLY A 69 0.74 -12.62 -14.42
N PHE A 70 1.68 -12.03 -15.16
CA PHE A 70 2.32 -10.77 -14.79
C PHE A 70 1.35 -9.60 -14.90
N LEU A 71 0.51 -9.58 -15.94
CA LEU A 71 -0.55 -8.58 -16.09
C LEU A 71 -1.54 -8.66 -14.91
N ALA A 72 -1.99 -9.87 -14.55
CA ALA A 72 -2.87 -10.08 -13.40
C ALA A 72 -2.23 -9.59 -12.10
N ALA A 73 -0.98 -9.98 -11.84
CA ALA A 73 -0.23 -9.52 -10.66
C ALA A 73 -0.07 -7.98 -10.65
N PHE A 74 0.24 -7.37 -11.79
CA PHE A 74 0.34 -5.92 -11.94
C PHE A 74 -0.99 -5.22 -11.63
N LEU A 75 -2.11 -5.71 -12.14
CA LEU A 75 -3.44 -5.15 -11.88
C LEU A 75 -3.86 -5.33 -10.41
N ILE A 76 -3.58 -6.49 -9.81
CA ILE A 76 -3.81 -6.72 -8.38
C ILE A 76 -3.00 -5.72 -7.54
N ALA A 77 -1.73 -5.53 -7.86
CA ALA A 77 -0.89 -4.55 -7.19
C ALA A 77 -1.40 -3.12 -7.37
N ALA A 78 -1.84 -2.75 -8.58
CA ALA A 78 -2.41 -1.43 -8.85
C ALA A 78 -3.64 -1.15 -7.98
N VAL A 79 -4.58 -2.10 -7.89
CA VAL A 79 -5.76 -1.98 -7.02
C VAL A 79 -5.37 -1.95 -5.53
N ALA A 80 -4.43 -2.79 -5.11
CA ALA A 80 -3.96 -2.81 -3.73
C ALA A 80 -3.30 -1.48 -3.34
N LEU A 81 -2.51 -0.89 -4.23
CA LEU A 81 -1.86 0.41 -4.04
C LEU A 81 -2.89 1.53 -3.95
N ASP A 82 -3.91 1.52 -4.80
CA ASP A 82 -5.01 2.48 -4.77
C ASP A 82 -5.72 2.46 -3.40
N VAL A 83 -6.16 1.28 -2.97
CA VAL A 83 -6.82 1.08 -1.66
C VAL A 83 -5.90 1.41 -0.50
N ALA A 84 -4.60 1.13 -0.61
CA ALA A 84 -3.64 1.44 0.45
C ALA A 84 -3.46 2.96 0.62
N VAL A 85 -3.41 3.72 -0.48
CA VAL A 85 -3.33 5.18 -0.44
C VAL A 85 -4.62 5.77 0.15
N ASP A 86 -5.79 5.30 -0.31
CA ASP A 86 -7.08 5.73 0.23
C ASP A 86 -7.22 5.41 1.73
N GLY A 87 -6.81 4.21 2.13
CA GLY A 87 -6.78 3.79 3.54
C GLY A 87 -5.83 4.65 4.37
N ALA A 88 -4.64 4.96 3.87
CA ALA A 88 -3.69 5.83 4.54
C ALA A 88 -4.24 7.25 4.72
N ILE A 89 -4.88 7.81 3.69
CA ILE A 89 -5.52 9.13 3.76
C ILE A 89 -6.69 9.11 4.74
N TYR A 90 -7.54 8.07 4.69
CA TYR A 90 -8.67 7.91 5.60
C TYR A 90 -8.21 7.83 7.06
N LEU A 91 -7.16 7.05 7.35
CA LEU A 91 -6.59 6.92 8.69
C LEU A 91 -5.84 8.18 9.15
N ALA A 92 -5.25 8.93 8.22
CA ALA A 92 -4.57 10.18 8.53
C ALA A 92 -5.54 11.30 8.92
N LYS A 93 -6.80 11.23 8.46
CA LYS A 93 -7.86 12.14 8.91
C LYS A 93 -8.12 11.87 10.39
N ARG A 94 -7.81 12.85 11.26
CA ARG A 94 -8.24 12.86 12.65
C ARG A 94 -9.45 13.76 12.79
N GLU A 95 -10.54 13.22 13.31
CA GLU A 95 -11.68 14.03 13.73
C GLU A 95 -11.48 14.43 15.19
N LYS A 96 -11.56 15.74 15.46
CA LYS A 96 -11.60 16.28 16.82
C LYS A 96 -12.79 17.23 16.89
N ASP A 97 -13.70 16.95 17.82
CA ASP A 97 -14.89 17.77 18.09
C ASP A 97 -15.79 18.04 16.86
N GLY A 98 -15.99 17.03 16.01
CA GLY A 98 -16.83 17.14 14.79
C GLY A 98 -16.19 17.92 13.64
N SER A 99 -14.93 18.33 13.79
CA SER A 99 -14.11 18.98 12.77
C SER A 99 -13.03 18.02 12.27
N ILE A 100 -12.87 17.88 10.95
CA ILE A 100 -11.79 17.12 10.34
C ILE A 100 -10.50 17.92 10.50
N VAL A 101 -9.72 17.62 11.54
CA VAL A 101 -8.38 18.17 11.73
C VAL A 101 -7.40 17.28 10.97
N SER A 102 -7.15 17.60 9.70
CA SER A 102 -6.06 16.96 8.96
C SER A 102 -4.74 17.26 9.67
N ALA A 103 -3.95 16.23 9.99
CA ALA A 103 -2.62 16.41 10.57
C ALA A 103 -1.68 17.28 9.70
N MET A 104 -1.99 17.42 8.41
CA MET A 104 -1.30 18.33 7.48
C MET A 104 -1.76 19.79 7.61
N SER A 105 -2.98 20.06 8.08
CA SER A 105 -3.51 21.43 8.24
C SER A 105 -2.72 22.23 9.26
N THR A 106 -2.14 21.57 10.27
CA THR A 106 -1.29 22.22 11.28
C THR A 106 0.15 22.45 10.79
N VAL A 107 0.50 21.95 9.60
CA VAL A 107 1.83 22.07 8.96
C VAL A 107 1.78 23.03 7.75
N LEU A 108 0.61 23.60 7.43
CA LEU A 108 0.53 24.73 6.51
C LEU A 108 1.23 25.92 7.17
N THR A 109 2.31 26.38 6.55
CA THR A 109 3.10 27.57 6.90
C THR A 109 2.20 28.73 7.34
N ASP A 110 2.58 29.41 8.43
CA ASP A 110 1.99 30.62 9.06
C ASP A 110 1.97 31.86 8.12
N GLY A 111 1.58 31.66 6.86
CA GLY A 111 1.63 32.66 5.80
C GLY A 111 0.48 33.66 5.81
N GLY A 112 -0.22 33.86 6.92
CA GLY A 112 -1.35 34.80 6.99
C GLY A 112 -1.83 35.01 8.41
N ARG A 113 -1.47 36.16 8.99
CA ARG A 113 -2.04 36.62 10.27
C ARG A 113 -3.48 37.08 10.05
N GLU A 114 -4.36 36.79 11.01
CA GLU A 114 -5.69 37.40 11.08
C GLU A 114 -5.54 38.92 11.10
N GLY A 115 -5.94 39.56 10.00
CA GLY A 115 -5.92 41.00 9.85
C GLY A 115 -7.04 41.62 10.69
N GLY A 116 -6.65 42.08 11.88
CA GLY A 116 -7.17 43.24 12.62
C GLY A 116 -8.67 43.56 12.53
N GLU A 117 -9.33 43.45 13.68
CA GLU A 117 -10.62 44.08 13.97
C GLU A 117 -10.60 45.55 13.54
N ARG A 118 -11.50 45.92 12.62
CA ARG A 118 -11.77 47.32 12.31
C ARG A 118 -12.98 47.76 13.13
N GLN A 119 -12.72 48.59 14.14
CA GLN A 119 -13.72 49.47 14.75
C GLN A 119 -14.17 50.54 13.74
#